data_AF-A0A817IM94-F1
#
_entry.id   AF-A0A817IM94-F1
#
_cell.length_a   1.000
_cell.length_b   1.000
_cell.length_c   1.000
_cell.angle_alpha   90.00
_cell.angle_beta   90.00
_cell.angle_gamma   90.00
#
_symmetry.space_group_name_H-M   'P 1'
#
loop_
_entity.id
_entity.type
_entity.pdbx_description
1 polymer ?
#
loop_
_entity_poly.entity_id
_entity_poly.type
_entity_poly.pdbx_seq_one_letter_code
_entity_poly.pdbx_strand_id
1 'polypeptide(L)'
;MSSNSVALDELSEFLDPQGRLDIKSLALQTLLSLTASKEGRHLLLLLPNTDPHKSLLSRVCRLIFEDVQESIRFDALLFLINLTADNELSILNHQQTSITNDFWVQLLKVRIQEKKSQIYGEDKDKV
;
A
#
# COMPACT_ATOMS: atom_id res chain seq x y z
N MET A 1 23.37 -3.09 5.43
CA MET A 1 22.27 -3.00 4.45
C MET A 1 22.85 -3.24 3.07
N SER A 2 22.22 -4.06 2.24
CA SER A 2 22.71 -4.30 0.87
C SER A 2 22.36 -3.08 0.00
N SER A 3 23.13 -2.80 -1.06
CA SER A 3 22.89 -1.66 -1.95
C SER A 3 21.46 -1.65 -2.54
N ASN A 4 20.86 -2.83 -2.68
CA ASN A 4 19.50 -3.00 -3.19
C ASN A 4 18.42 -2.52 -2.21
N SER A 5 18.63 -2.63 -0.88
CA SER A 5 17.62 -2.15 0.08
C SER A 5 17.57 -0.61 0.14
N VAL A 6 18.68 0.07 -0.14
CA VAL A 6 18.75 1.53 -0.19
C VAL A 6 18.02 2.07 -1.41
N ALA A 7 18.25 1.47 -2.59
CA ALA A 7 17.58 1.87 -3.82
C ALA A 7 16.05 1.68 -3.76
N LEU A 8 15.55 0.65 -3.05
CA LEU A 8 14.12 0.43 -2.87
C LEU A 8 13.47 1.40 -1.89
N ASP A 9 14.20 1.85 -0.88
CA ASP A 9 13.71 2.87 0.05
C ASP A 9 13.61 4.24 -0.65
N GLU A 10 14.58 4.56 -1.51
CA GLU A 10 14.55 5.76 -2.37
C GLU A 10 13.33 5.75 -3.33
N LEU A 11 12.91 4.59 -3.83
CA LEU A 11 11.71 4.49 -4.67
C LEU A 11 10.44 4.97 -3.96
N SER A 12 10.40 4.90 -2.64
CA SER A 12 9.26 5.38 -1.86
C SER A 12 9.06 6.89 -2.05
N GLU A 13 10.12 7.67 -2.24
CA GLU A 13 10.03 9.13 -2.40
C GLU A 13 9.20 9.56 -3.62
N PHE A 14 9.11 8.70 -4.63
CA PHE A 14 8.35 8.93 -5.85
C PHE A 14 6.85 8.60 -5.72
N LEU A 15 6.43 8.02 -4.59
CA LEU A 15 5.04 7.64 -4.31
C LEU A 15 4.28 8.71 -3.51
N ASP A 16 4.29 9.94 -4.02
CA ASP A 16 3.47 11.03 -3.47
C ASP A 16 2.14 11.13 -4.25
N PRO A 17 0.97 11.11 -3.60
CA PRO A 17 -0.32 11.36 -4.25
C PRO A 17 -0.36 12.64 -5.10
N GLN A 18 0.34 13.69 -4.64
CA GLN A 18 0.46 14.99 -5.34
C GLN A 18 1.64 15.03 -6.33
N GLY A 19 2.41 13.94 -6.40
CA GLY A 19 3.55 13.80 -7.29
C GLY A 19 3.15 13.67 -8.77
N ARG A 20 4.14 13.83 -9.64
CA ARG A 20 3.96 13.68 -11.09
C ARG A 20 3.51 12.27 -11.46
N LEU A 21 2.50 12.20 -12.35
CA LEU A 21 1.86 10.95 -12.75
C LEU A 21 2.81 9.92 -13.38
N ASP A 22 3.66 10.37 -14.30
CA ASP A 22 4.63 9.50 -14.97
C ASP A 22 5.62 8.89 -13.99
N ILE A 23 6.11 9.70 -13.04
CA ILE A 23 7.08 9.27 -12.04
C ILE A 23 6.47 8.26 -11.07
N LYS A 24 5.30 8.57 -10.50
CA LYS A 24 4.62 7.64 -9.57
C LYS A 24 4.18 6.35 -10.26
N SER A 25 3.71 6.44 -11.52
CA SER A 25 3.37 5.26 -12.31
C SER A 25 4.57 4.35 -12.54
N LEU A 26 5.73 4.92 -12.90
CA LEU A 26 6.96 4.15 -13.12
C LEU A 26 7.48 3.50 -11.83
N ALA A 27 7.49 4.26 -10.72
CA ALA A 27 7.88 3.74 -9.42
C ALA A 27 6.98 2.58 -8.99
N LEU A 28 5.66 2.75 -9.13
CA LEU A 28 4.68 1.74 -8.74
C LEU A 28 4.73 0.49 -9.63
N GLN A 29 4.93 0.64 -10.94
CA GLN A 29 5.16 -0.49 -11.85
C GLN A 29 6.43 -1.27 -11.51
N THR A 30 7.50 -0.56 -11.14
CA THR A 30 8.76 -1.17 -10.70
C THR A 30 8.52 -2.02 -9.45
N LEU A 31 7.79 -1.48 -8.47
CA LEU A 31 7.41 -2.21 -7.26
C LEU A 31 6.50 -3.40 -7.55
N LEU A 32 5.51 -3.24 -8.42
CA LEU A 32 4.63 -4.34 -8.85
C LEU A 32 5.42 -5.50 -9.48
N SER A 33 6.41 -5.19 -10.33
CA SER A 33 7.25 -6.23 -10.93
C SER A 33 8.03 -7.05 -9.89
N LEU A 34 8.43 -6.43 -8.78
CA LEU A 34 9.09 -7.12 -7.67
C LEU A 34 8.10 -8.02 -6.91
N THR A 35 6.84 -7.59 -6.78
CA THR A 35 5.83 -8.42 -6.12
C THR A 35 5.47 -9.70 -6.90
N ALA A 36 5.88 -9.82 -8.17
CA ALA A 36 5.63 -11.00 -9.00
C ALA A 36 6.46 -12.23 -8.59
N SER A 37 7.58 -12.05 -7.88
CA SER A 37 8.42 -13.14 -7.37
C SER A 37 8.40 -13.23 -5.85
N LYS A 38 8.64 -14.43 -5.32
CA LYS A 38 8.71 -14.66 -3.88
C LYS A 38 9.87 -13.89 -3.24
N GLU A 39 11.02 -13.90 -3.90
CA GLU A 39 12.23 -13.21 -3.48
C GLU A 39 12.03 -11.70 -3.43
N GLY A 40 11.33 -11.14 -4.42
CA GLY A 40 11.01 -9.72 -4.47
C GLY A 40 10.03 -9.31 -3.37
N ARG A 41 8.98 -10.11 -3.12
CA ARG A 41 8.08 -9.91 -1.96
C ARG A 41 8.85 -9.93 -0.64
N HIS A 42 9.72 -10.91 -0.44
CA HIS A 42 10.54 -11.02 0.76
C HIS A 42 11.45 -9.80 0.95
N LEU A 43 12.10 -9.34 -0.12
CA LEU A 43 12.94 -8.14 -0.09
C LEU A 43 12.15 -6.89 0.31
N LEU A 44 10.94 -6.71 -0.23
CA LEU A 44 10.06 -5.58 0.10
C LEU A 44 9.59 -5.61 1.56
N LEU A 45 9.30 -6.80 2.10
CA LEU A 45 8.89 -6.97 3.50
C LEU A 45 10.04 -6.72 4.50
N LEU A 46 11.29 -6.93 4.08
CA LEU A 46 12.48 -6.67 4.89
C LEU A 46 12.93 -5.20 4.90
N LEU A 47 12.30 -4.33 4.10
CA LEU A 47 12.69 -2.93 4.06
C LEU A 47 12.50 -2.27 5.44
N PRO A 48 13.46 -1.43 5.86
CA PRO A 48 13.37 -0.72 7.12
C PRO A 48 12.13 0.19 7.13
N ASN A 49 11.36 0.10 8.20
CA ASN A 49 10.13 0.89 8.40
C ASN A 49 10.34 1.83 9.59
N THR A 50 11.46 2.56 9.59
CA THR A 50 11.92 3.38 10.72
C THR A 50 11.08 4.65 10.89
N ASP A 51 10.50 5.17 9.81
CA ASP A 51 9.54 6.27 9.82
C ASP A 51 8.20 5.79 9.23
N PRO A 52 7.14 5.62 10.05
CA PRO A 52 5.85 5.12 9.60
C PRO A 52 5.12 6.07 8.64
N HIS A 53 5.55 7.32 8.52
CA HIS A 53 4.98 8.28 7.57
C HIS A 53 5.73 8.33 6.24
N LYS A 54 6.95 7.79 6.17
CA LYS A 54 7.78 7.78 4.97
C LYS A 54 8.01 6.41 4.39
N SER A 55 7.62 5.36 5.12
CA SER A 55 7.78 3.99 4.66
C SER A 55 7.04 3.71 3.37
N LEU A 56 7.58 2.75 2.62
CA LEU A 56 6.99 2.28 1.38
C LEU A 56 5.51 1.93 1.54
N LEU A 57 5.16 1.15 2.58
CA LEU A 57 3.78 0.74 2.83
C LEU A 57 2.87 1.94 3.11
N SER A 58 3.31 2.88 3.94
CA SER A 58 2.53 4.09 4.25
C SER A 58 2.23 4.88 2.97
N ARG A 59 3.23 5.07 2.12
CA ARG A 59 3.07 5.81 0.86
C ARG A 59 2.16 5.08 -0.13
N VAL A 60 2.32 3.77 -0.30
CA VAL A 60 1.41 2.95 -1.11
C VAL A 60 -0.03 3.12 -0.62
N CYS A 61 -0.24 3.12 0.69
CA CYS A 61 -1.58 3.28 1.23
C CYS A 61 -2.15 4.69 1.06
N ARG A 62 -1.31 5.72 1.16
CA ARG A 62 -1.71 7.08 0.78
C ARG A 62 -2.11 7.13 -0.69
N LEU A 63 -1.40 6.46 -1.60
CA LEU A 63 -1.83 6.38 -3.00
C LEU A 63 -3.23 5.75 -3.14
N ILE A 64 -3.54 4.69 -2.40
CA ILE A 64 -4.85 4.02 -2.45
C ILE A 64 -6.00 4.95 -2.06
N PHE A 65 -5.83 5.83 -1.06
CA PHE A 65 -6.93 6.66 -0.56
C PHE A 65 -6.91 8.12 -1.05
N GLU A 66 -5.73 8.65 -1.32
CA GLU A 66 -5.53 10.08 -1.58
C GLU A 66 -5.24 10.38 -3.07
N ASP A 67 -4.83 9.40 -3.87
CA ASP A 67 -4.50 9.68 -5.27
C ASP A 67 -5.75 9.92 -6.12
N VAL A 68 -5.71 10.99 -6.91
CA VAL A 68 -6.80 11.37 -7.82
C VAL A 68 -6.93 10.40 -9.00
N GLN A 69 -5.83 9.76 -9.42
CA GLN A 69 -5.80 8.88 -10.58
C GLN A 69 -6.22 7.45 -10.20
N GLU A 70 -7.31 7.00 -10.79
CA GLU A 70 -7.89 5.68 -10.49
C GLU A 70 -6.94 4.52 -10.83
N SER A 71 -6.22 4.60 -11.95
CA SER A 71 -5.22 3.60 -12.32
C SER A 71 -4.13 3.42 -11.26
N ILE A 72 -3.66 4.54 -10.67
CA ILE A 72 -2.65 4.50 -9.61
C ILE A 72 -3.20 3.87 -8.34
N ARG A 73 -4.45 4.17 -7.97
CA ARG A 73 -5.11 3.52 -6.83
C ARG A 73 -5.22 2.01 -7.03
N PHE A 74 -5.60 1.56 -8.23
CA PHE A 74 -5.70 0.13 -8.55
C PHE A 74 -4.35 -0.58 -8.53
N ASP A 75 -3.33 0.03 -9.13
CA ASP A 75 -1.97 -0.53 -9.13
C ASP A 75 -1.42 -0.63 -7.69
N ALA A 76 -1.71 0.36 -6.84
CA ALA A 76 -1.31 0.35 -5.43
C ALA A 76 -2.05 -0.72 -4.62
N LEU A 77 -3.33 -0.94 -4.90
CA LEU A 77 -4.10 -2.05 -4.34
C LEU A 77 -3.53 -3.41 -4.77
N LEU A 78 -3.22 -3.56 -6.07
CA LEU A 78 -2.64 -4.78 -6.61
C LEU A 78 -1.28 -5.09 -5.98
N PHE A 79 -0.45 -4.07 -5.74
CA PHE A 79 0.81 -4.22 -5.02
C PHE A 79 0.59 -4.82 -3.63
N LEU A 80 -0.37 -4.31 -2.85
CA LEU A 80 -0.67 -4.87 -1.53
C LEU A 80 -1.20 -6.30 -1.62
N ILE A 81 -2.09 -6.59 -2.58
CA ILE A 81 -2.61 -7.95 -2.79
C ILE A 81 -1.46 -8.91 -3.05
N ASN A 82 -0.58 -8.60 -4.02
CA ASN A 82 0.55 -9.44 -4.36
C ASN A 82 1.50 -9.62 -3.18
N LEU A 83 1.79 -8.55 -2.44
CA LEU A 83 2.70 -8.59 -1.28
C LEU A 83 2.19 -9.56 -0.20
N THR A 84 0.86 -9.68 -0.04
CA THR A 84 0.23 -10.55 0.96
C THR A 84 -0.02 -11.99 0.50
N ALA A 85 0.23 -12.32 -0.77
CA ALA A 85 -0.23 -13.55 -1.41
C ALA A 85 0.27 -14.86 -0.75
N ASP A 86 1.47 -14.87 -0.16
CA ASP A 86 2.07 -16.09 0.41
C ASP A 86 1.84 -16.26 1.92
N ASN A 87 1.01 -15.42 2.56
CA ASN A 87 0.85 -15.38 4.03
C ASN A 87 2.18 -15.18 4.80
N GLU A 88 3.27 -14.76 4.13
CA GLU A 88 4.59 -14.48 4.72
C GLU A 88 4.64 -13.15 5.48
N LEU A 89 3.48 -12.59 5.84
CA LEU A 89 3.39 -11.43 6.74
C LEU A 89 3.97 -11.73 8.13
N SER A 90 4.18 -13.00 8.48
CA SER A 90 4.93 -13.40 9.70
C SER A 90 6.38 -12.90 9.71
N ILE A 91 6.94 -12.53 8.55
CA ILE A 91 8.27 -11.93 8.39
C ILE A 91 8.28 -10.46 8.83
N LEU A 92 7.10 -9.83 8.93
CA LEU A 92 6.91 -8.55 9.62
C LEU A 92 7.14 -8.78 11.12
N ASN A 93 8.40 -8.70 11.52
CA ASN A 93 8.94 -9.05 12.83
C ASN A 93 8.13 -8.45 14.01
N HIS A 94 8.19 -9.09 15.19
CA HIS A 94 7.50 -8.73 16.45
C HIS A 94 7.63 -7.25 16.93
N GLN A 95 8.44 -6.41 16.30
CA GLN A 95 8.51 -4.96 16.56
C GLN A 95 7.55 -4.12 15.68
N GLN A 96 6.93 -4.71 14.65
CA GLN A 96 5.99 -4.04 13.74
C GLN A 96 4.51 -4.23 14.11
N THR A 97 4.21 -5.00 15.17
CA THR A 97 2.84 -5.35 15.61
C THR A 97 1.99 -4.17 16.05
N SER A 98 2.58 -3.00 16.34
CA SER A 98 1.83 -1.80 16.72
C SER A 98 1.27 -1.04 15.52
N ILE A 99 1.88 -1.17 14.34
CA ILE A 99 1.42 -0.48 13.13
C ILE A 99 0.54 -1.44 12.34
N THR A 100 0.94 -2.70 12.16
CA THR A 100 0.20 -3.64 11.30
C THR A 100 -1.23 -3.90 11.76
N ASN A 101 -1.48 -4.14 13.05
CA ASN A 101 -2.84 -4.45 13.50
C ASN A 101 -3.79 -3.26 13.40
N ASP A 102 -3.42 -2.07 13.87
CA ASP A 102 -4.33 -0.92 13.82
C ASP A 102 -4.46 -0.38 12.39
N PHE A 103 -3.37 -0.40 11.62
CA PHE A 103 -3.35 0.04 10.23
C PHE A 103 -4.23 -0.83 9.32
N TRP A 104 -4.05 -2.16 9.33
CA TRP A 104 -4.88 -3.08 8.53
C TRP A 104 -6.34 -3.09 9.02
N VAL A 105 -6.57 -2.96 10.33
CA VAL A 105 -7.93 -2.85 10.88
C VAL A 105 -8.59 -1.53 10.47
N GLN A 106 -7.87 -0.41 10.42
CA GLN A 106 -8.41 0.85 9.92
C GLN A 106 -8.68 0.81 8.41
N LEU A 107 -7.77 0.21 7.62
CA LEU A 107 -7.95 -0.05 6.19
C LEU A 107 -9.25 -0.82 5.91
N LEU A 108 -9.51 -1.88 6.67
CA LEU A 108 -10.72 -2.70 6.54
C LEU A 108 -11.98 -1.99 7.07
N LYS A 109 -11.86 -1.13 8.10
CA LYS A 109 -12.97 -0.33 8.66
C LYS A 109 -13.48 0.73 7.68
N VAL A 110 -12.59 1.40 6.94
CA VAL A 110 -12.97 2.39 5.90
C VAL A 110 -13.92 1.76 4.88
N ARG A 111 -13.65 0.53 4.44
CA ARG A 111 -14.49 -0.18 3.45
C ARG A 111 -15.86 -0.60 3.99
N ILE A 112 -15.98 -0.88 5.30
CA ILE A 112 -17.27 -1.23 5.92
C ILE A 112 -18.19 -0.01 6.04
N GLN A 113 -17.63 1.17 6.33
CA GLN A 113 -18.41 2.40 6.43
C GLN A 113 -18.93 2.89 5.07
N GLU A 114 -18.12 2.80 4.00
CA GLU A 114 -18.55 3.13 2.64
C GLU A 114 -19.69 2.23 2.15
N LYS A 115 -19.62 0.92 2.42
CA LYS A 115 -20.71 -0.02 2.10
C LYS A 115 -22.00 0.32 2.85
N LYS A 116 -21.92 0.70 4.13
CA LYS A 116 -23.10 1.13 4.89
C LYS A 116 -23.71 2.41 4.29
N SER A 117 -22.90 3.40 3.94
CA SER A 117 -23.41 4.65 3.35
C SER A 117 -24.05 4.44 1.97
N GLN A 118 -23.58 3.48 1.17
CA GLN A 118 -24.22 3.12 -0.10
C GLN A 118 -25.55 2.35 0.11
N ILE A 119 -25.58 1.40 1.05
CA ILE A 119 -26.81 0.61 1.33
C ILE A 119 -27.90 1.48 1.98
N TYR A 120 -27.55 2.43 2.85
CA TYR A 120 -28.51 3.34 3.49
C TYR A 120 -28.75 4.64 2.72
N GLY A 121 -28.05 4.87 1.61
CA GLY A 121 -28.20 6.04 0.73
C GLY A 121 -29.22 5.83 -0.40
N GLU A 122 -29.42 4.58 -0.86
CA GLU A 122 -30.34 4.28 -1.97
C GLU A 122 -31.84 4.25 -1.57
N ASP A 123 -32.16 4.22 -0.28
CA ASP A 123 -33.55 4.11 0.21
C ASP A 123 -34.21 5.46 0.54
N LYS A 124 -33.50 6.58 0.41
CA LYS A 124 -34.06 7.92 0.75
C LYS A 124 -34.69 8.68 -0.42
N ASP A 125 -34.53 8.21 -1.64
CA ASP A 125 -35.06 8.86 -2.86
C ASP A 125 -36.21 8.08 -3.52
N LYS A 126 -36.83 7.12 -2.81
CA LYS A 126 -38.06 6.44 -3.25
C LYS A 126 -39.18 6.64 -2.23
N VAL A 127 -39.69 7.86 -2.14
CA VAL A 127 -41.02 8.17 -1.56
C VAL A 127 -41.77 9.05 -2.55
#